data_AF-A0A5J6WI24-F1
#
_entry.id   AF-A0A5J6WI24-F1
#
_cell.length_a   1.000
_cell.length_b   1.000
_cell.length_c   1.000
_cell.angle_alpha   90.00
_cell.angle_beta   90.00
_cell.angle_gamma   90.00
#
_symmetry.space_group_name_H-M   'P 1'
#
loop_
_entity.id
_entity.type
_entity.pdbx_description
1 polymer ?
#
loop_
_entity_poly.entity_id
_entity_poly.type
_entity_poly.pdbx_seq_one_letter_code
_entity_poly.pdbx_strand_id
1 'polypeptide(L)'
;MLTELKAYLDNIVLECQSCDASRACLLTKALNEVAEQDEEVRRIITQHLANWQLAITQVLQKAIDQKEIVTERNADLRAHYLMMGIYGLRTFAHTHPEGNTIKKLAKQLYQDVCR
;
A
#
# COMPACT_ATOMS: atom_id res chain seq x y z
N MET A 1 6.47 -4.39 15.09
CA MET A 1 6.01 -4.65 13.71
C MET A 1 5.10 -3.54 13.19
N LEU A 2 4.18 -3.06 14.03
CA LEU A 2 3.26 -2.00 13.63
C LEU A 2 3.93 -0.63 13.44
N THR A 3 4.98 -0.32 14.20
CA THR A 3 5.77 0.92 14.04
C THR A 3 6.45 0.99 12.67
N GLU A 4 7.00 -0.13 12.19
CA GLU A 4 7.65 -0.21 10.88
C GLU A 4 6.62 -0.08 9.74
N LEU A 5 5.46 -0.72 9.88
CA LEU A 5 4.36 -0.58 8.92
C LEU A 5 3.84 0.87 8.86
N LYS A 6 3.72 1.51 10.03
CA LYS A 6 3.35 2.92 10.17
C LYS A 6 4.36 3.83 9.47
N ALA A 7 5.66 3.61 9.69
CA ALA A 7 6.73 4.38 9.06
C ALA A 7 6.75 4.19 7.54
N TYR A 8 6.51 2.97 7.06
CA TYR A 8 6.37 2.70 5.63
C TYR A 8 5.22 3.48 5.01
N LEU A 9 4.05 3.49 5.66
CA LEU A 9 2.90 4.26 5.18
C LEU A 9 3.13 5.78 5.26
N ASP A 10 3.83 6.27 6.28
CA ASP A 10 4.21 7.67 6.39
C ASP A 10 5.16 8.08 5.25
N ASN A 11 6.08 7.21 4.83
CA ASN A 11 6.91 7.44 3.66
C ASN A 11 6.08 7.52 2.36
N ILE A 12 5.06 6.66 2.21
CA ILE A 12 4.12 6.75 1.08
C ILE A 12 3.38 8.09 1.07
N VAL A 13 2.97 8.60 2.24
CA VAL A 13 2.35 9.93 2.34
C VAL A 13 3.30 11.01 1.86
N LEU A 14 4.58 10.95 2.25
CA LEU A 14 5.61 11.90 1.77
C LEU A 14 5.80 11.82 0.26
N GLU A 15 5.83 10.61 -0.32
CA GLU A 15 5.88 10.40 -1.77
C GLU A 15 4.68 11.07 -2.46
N CYS A 16 3.45 10.79 -1.99
CA CYS A 16 2.22 11.35 -2.54
C CYS A 16 2.15 12.87 -2.47
N GLN A 17 2.75 13.49 -1.44
CA GLN A 17 2.76 14.94 -1.25
C GLN A 17 3.89 15.66 -1.99
N SER A 18 4.88 14.93 -2.50
CA SER A 18 6.12 15.52 -3.00
C SER A 18 6.00 16.23 -4.36
N CYS A 19 4.85 16.16 -5.03
CA CYS A 19 4.64 16.63 -6.41
C CYS A 19 5.69 16.13 -7.43
N ASP A 20 6.48 15.13 -7.05
CA ASP A 20 7.56 14.57 -7.85
C ASP A 20 7.06 13.31 -8.55
N ALA A 21 6.89 13.40 -9.87
CA ALA A 21 6.41 12.29 -10.68
C ALA A 21 7.32 11.06 -10.63
N SER A 22 8.60 11.21 -10.26
CA SER A 22 9.55 10.11 -10.08
C SER A 22 9.27 9.28 -8.81
N ARG A 23 8.49 9.84 -7.86
CA ARG A 23 8.05 9.16 -6.62
C ARG A 23 6.66 8.51 -6.73
N ALA A 24 6.02 8.59 -7.90
CA ALA A 24 4.84 7.79 -8.17
C ALA A 24 5.19 6.29 -8.20
N CYS A 25 4.26 5.40 -7.81
CA CYS A 25 4.53 3.95 -7.86
C CYS A 25 4.71 3.51 -9.32
N LEU A 26 5.94 3.18 -9.69
CA LEU A 26 6.28 2.69 -11.02
C LEU A 26 5.49 1.42 -11.36
N LEU A 27 5.30 0.52 -10.39
CA LEU A 27 4.56 -0.73 -10.58
C LEU A 27 3.07 -0.50 -10.87
N THR A 28 2.42 0.46 -10.20
CA THR A 28 0.99 0.74 -10.41
C THR A 28 0.76 1.43 -11.77
N LYS A 29 1.69 2.30 -12.21
CA LYS A 29 1.62 2.89 -13.55
C LYS A 29 1.85 1.85 -14.64
N ALA A 30 2.91 1.06 -14.52
CA ALA A 30 3.22 0.01 -15.49
C ALA A 30 2.11 -1.05 -15.58
N LEU A 31 1.44 -1.36 -14.45
CA LEU A 31 0.25 -2.23 -14.44
C LEU A 31 -0.89 -1.64 -15.28
N ASN A 32 -1.19 -0.35 -15.12
CA ASN A 32 -2.33 0.26 -15.80
C ASN A 32 -2.05 0.58 -17.28
N GLU A 33 -0.79 0.84 -17.65
CA GLU A 33 -0.43 1.36 -18.98
C GLU A 33 0.17 0.28 -19.91
N VAL A 34 0.98 -0.64 -19.38
CA VAL A 34 1.81 -1.55 -20.19
C VAL A 34 1.39 -3.02 -20.05
N ALA A 35 0.87 -3.42 -18.89
CA ALA A 35 0.49 -4.81 -18.65
C ALA A 35 -0.69 -5.30 -19.54
N GLU A 36 -1.51 -4.40 -20.06
CA GLU A 36 -2.57 -4.73 -21.02
C GLU A 36 -2.03 -4.98 -22.45
N GLN A 37 -0.79 -4.57 -22.73
CA GLN A 37 -0.21 -4.58 -24.07
C GLN A 37 0.95 -5.57 -24.22
N ASP A 38 1.57 -5.98 -23.10
CA ASP A 38 2.71 -6.89 -23.09
C ASP A 38 2.60 -7.93 -21.96
N GLU A 39 2.51 -9.19 -22.37
CA GLU A 39 2.35 -10.34 -21.47
C GLU A 39 3.56 -10.62 -20.58
N GLU A 40 4.76 -10.37 -21.07
CA GLU A 40 5.98 -10.57 -20.29
C GLU A 40 6.08 -9.51 -19.20
N VAL A 41 5.82 -8.25 -19.56
CA VAL A 41 5.79 -7.12 -18.63
C VAL A 41 4.70 -7.33 -17.58
N ARG A 42 3.49 -7.75 -18.00
CA ARG A 42 2.39 -8.10 -17.09
C ARG A 42 2.83 -9.12 -16.06
N ARG A 43 3.42 -10.23 -16.50
CA ARG A 43 3.89 -11.30 -15.61
C ARG A 43 4.91 -10.80 -14.59
N ILE A 44 5.89 -10.00 -15.02
CA ILE A 44 6.92 -9.44 -14.12
C ILE A 44 6.28 -8.52 -13.07
N ILE A 45 5.41 -7.60 -13.50
CA ILE A 45 4.72 -6.68 -12.60
C ILE A 45 3.85 -7.44 -11.59
N THR A 46 3.04 -8.39 -12.06
CA THR A 46 2.19 -9.22 -11.18
C THR A 46 3.04 -9.98 -10.16
N GLN A 47 4.20 -10.51 -10.55
CA GLN A 47 5.10 -11.18 -9.62
C GLN A 47 5.64 -10.23 -8.54
N HIS A 48 6.03 -9.00 -8.90
CA HIS A 48 6.47 -8.00 -7.94
C HIS A 48 5.35 -7.59 -6.98
N LEU A 49 4.13 -7.42 -7.48
CA LEU A 49 2.96 -7.10 -6.65
C LEU A 49 2.63 -8.26 -5.69
N ALA A 50 2.70 -9.51 -6.15
CA ALA A 50 2.51 -10.68 -5.30
C ALA A 50 3.59 -10.78 -4.20
N ASN A 51 4.85 -10.50 -4.54
CA ASN A 51 5.93 -10.46 -3.55
C ASN A 51 5.73 -9.35 -2.51
N TRP A 52 5.26 -8.18 -2.94
CA TRP A 52 4.95 -7.07 -2.05
C TRP A 52 3.79 -7.42 -1.10
N GLN A 53 2.74 -8.06 -1.63
CA GLN A 53 1.63 -8.57 -0.83
C GLN A 53 2.11 -9.56 0.22
N LEU A 54 2.90 -10.56 -0.18
CA LEU A 54 3.41 -11.58 0.72
C LEU A 54 4.24 -10.96 1.86
N ALA A 55 5.08 -9.98 1.56
CA ALA A 55 5.87 -9.27 2.57
C ALA A 55 4.98 -8.53 3.59
N ILE A 56 3.93 -7.83 3.13
CA ILE A 56 2.95 -7.17 4.00
C ILE A 56 2.20 -8.21 4.85
N THR A 57 1.73 -9.30 4.24
CA THR A 57 1.04 -10.40 4.94
C THR A 57 1.90 -10.96 6.06
N GLN A 58 3.19 -11.18 5.83
CA GLN A 58 4.12 -11.67 6.84
C GLN A 58 4.31 -10.69 8.00
N VAL A 59 4.37 -9.38 7.73
CA VAL A 59 4.43 -8.33 8.78
C VAL A 59 3.18 -8.35 9.64
N LEU A 60 2.01 -8.43 9.02
CA LEU A 60 0.72 -8.46 9.72
C LEU A 60 0.51 -9.76 10.51
N GLN A 61 0.91 -10.90 9.94
CA GLN A 61 0.83 -12.19 10.63
C GLN A 61 1.70 -12.17 11.90
N LYS A 62 2.93 -11.67 11.81
CA LYS A 62 3.79 -11.50 12.99
C LYS A 62 3.17 -10.58 14.04
N ALA A 63 2.53 -9.48 13.63
CA ALA A 63 1.85 -8.58 14.56
C ALA A 63 0.65 -9.28 15.26
N ILE A 64 -0.09 -10.13 14.55
CA ILE A 64 -1.17 -10.96 15.13
C ILE A 64 -0.59 -11.99 16.10
N ASP A 65 0.46 -12.71 15.72
CA ASP A 65 1.11 -13.74 16.55
C ASP A 65 1.66 -13.13 17.86
N GLN A 66 2.16 -11.90 17.79
CA GLN A 66 2.65 -11.13 18.95
C GLN A 66 1.54 -10.44 19.74
N LYS A 67 0.26 -10.62 19.35
CA LYS A 67 -0.91 -9.98 19.95
C LYS A 67 -0.88 -8.45 19.91
N GLU A 68 -0.10 -7.85 18.99
CA GLU A 68 -0.16 -6.42 18.67
C GLU A 68 -1.50 -6.07 17.99
N ILE A 69 -2.10 -7.04 17.28
CA ILE A 69 -3.44 -6.97 16.69
C ILE A 69 -4.31 -8.08 17.31
N VAL A 70 -5.49 -7.72 17.84
CA VAL A 70 -6.43 -8.67 18.46
C VAL A 70 -7.73 -8.71 17.64
N THR A 71 -7.91 -9.72 16.80
CA THR A 71 -8.97 -9.72 15.79
C THR A 71 -9.27 -11.09 15.18
N GLU A 72 -10.40 -11.21 14.46
CA GLU A 72 -10.79 -12.38 13.67
C GLU A 72 -10.35 -12.31 12.19
N ARG A 73 -10.02 -11.12 11.65
CA ARG A 73 -9.56 -11.00 10.26
C ARG A 73 -8.15 -11.53 10.09
N ASN A 74 -7.97 -12.49 9.18
CA ASN A 74 -6.64 -13.03 8.85
C ASN A 74 -5.70 -11.99 8.22
N ALA A 75 -4.39 -12.27 8.28
CA ALA A 75 -3.35 -11.36 7.79
C ALA A 75 -3.44 -11.08 6.29
N ASP A 76 -3.84 -12.08 5.49
CA ASP A 76 -3.92 -11.97 4.03
C ASP A 76 -4.96 -10.94 3.58
N LEU A 77 -6.17 -11.00 4.14
CA LEU A 77 -7.23 -10.04 3.81
C LEU A 77 -6.87 -8.61 4.25
N ARG A 78 -6.11 -8.48 5.35
CA ARG A 78 -5.58 -7.19 5.81
C ARG A 78 -4.52 -6.65 4.86
N ALA A 79 -3.64 -7.50 4.35
CA ALA A 79 -2.63 -7.12 3.37
C ALA A 79 -3.26 -6.63 2.06
N HIS A 80 -4.22 -7.38 1.51
CA HIS A 80 -4.98 -6.96 0.33
C HIS A 80 -5.68 -5.61 0.55
N TYR A 81 -6.34 -5.44 1.70
CA TYR A 81 -7.01 -4.19 2.04
C TYR A 81 -6.03 -3.00 2.14
N LEU A 82 -4.88 -3.20 2.79
CA LEU A 82 -3.84 -2.19 2.87
C LEU A 82 -3.30 -1.82 1.48
N MET A 83 -2.98 -2.81 0.65
CA MET A 83 -2.47 -2.56 -0.71
C MET A 83 -3.48 -1.83 -1.57
N MET A 84 -4.75 -2.24 -1.54
CA MET A 84 -5.84 -1.54 -2.21
C MET A 84 -5.93 -0.08 -1.75
N GLY A 85 -5.82 0.17 -0.44
CA GLY A 85 -5.77 1.51 0.11
C GLY A 85 -4.56 2.32 -0.36
N ILE A 86 -3.36 1.71 -0.42
CA ILE A 86 -2.14 2.36 -0.93
C ILE A 86 -2.28 2.73 -2.41
N TYR A 87 -2.84 1.85 -3.25
CA TYR A 87 -3.14 2.17 -4.64
C TYR A 87 -4.08 3.37 -4.72
N GLY A 88 -5.17 3.35 -3.95
CA GLY A 88 -6.14 4.44 -3.88
C GLY A 88 -5.50 5.76 -3.46
N LEU A 89 -4.65 5.75 -2.42
CA LEU A 89 -3.94 6.94 -1.96
C LEU A 89 -3.04 7.54 -3.03
N ARG A 90 -2.26 6.69 -3.74
CA ARG A 90 -1.35 7.13 -4.80
C ARG A 90 -2.12 7.70 -5.99
N THR A 91 -3.20 7.03 -6.41
CA THR A 91 -4.06 7.52 -7.49
C THR A 91 -4.75 8.83 -7.11
N PHE A 92 -5.29 8.91 -5.89
CA PHE A 92 -5.99 10.11 -5.41
C PHE A 92 -5.04 11.31 -5.23
N ALA A 93 -3.77 11.08 -4.90
CA ALA A 93 -2.78 12.15 -4.82
C ALA A 93 -2.64 12.94 -6.15
N HIS A 94 -2.89 12.31 -7.30
CA HIS A 94 -2.87 12.98 -8.61
C HIS A 94 -4.02 13.98 -8.81
N THR A 95 -5.07 13.95 -7.97
CA THR A 95 -6.13 14.97 -7.99
C THR A 95 -5.74 16.24 -7.22
N HIS A 96 -4.50 16.32 -6.71
CA HIS A 96 -3.99 17.42 -5.90
C HIS A 96 -4.91 17.79 -4.72
N PRO A 97 -5.28 16.82 -3.86
CA PRO A 97 -6.19 17.07 -2.76
C PRO A 97 -5.58 18.07 -1.77
N GLU A 98 -6.40 18.99 -1.27
CA GLU A 98 -5.93 20.08 -0.43
C GLU A 98 -5.39 19.62 0.93
N GLY A 99 -4.37 20.34 1.40
CA GLY A 99 -3.83 20.25 2.75
C GLY A 99 -3.36 18.86 3.16
N ASN A 100 -3.91 18.36 4.28
CA ASN A 100 -3.50 17.11 4.92
C ASN A 100 -4.41 15.91 4.60
N THR A 101 -5.20 15.97 3.53
CA THR A 101 -6.21 14.95 3.21
C THR A 101 -5.59 13.55 3.03
N ILE A 102 -4.51 13.43 2.25
CA ILE A 102 -3.79 12.15 2.07
C ILE A 102 -3.29 11.60 3.41
N LYS A 103 -2.73 12.44 4.27
CA LYS A 103 -2.23 12.05 5.60
C LYS A 103 -3.36 11.51 6.49
N LYS A 104 -4.54 12.15 6.45
CA LYS A 104 -5.73 11.70 7.21
C LYS A 104 -6.22 10.34 6.71
N LEU A 105 -6.32 10.16 5.39
CA LEU A 105 -6.75 8.90 4.78
C LEU A 105 -5.75 7.76 5.07
N ALA A 106 -4.46 8.02 4.98
CA ALA A 106 -3.42 7.06 5.34
C ALA A 106 -3.49 6.67 6.83
N LYS A 107 -3.73 7.63 7.73
CA LYS A 107 -3.93 7.34 9.15
C LYS A 107 -5.16 6.44 9.37
N GLN A 108 -6.27 6.73 8.71
CA GLN A 108 -7.49 5.92 8.79
C GLN A 108 -7.24 4.49 8.28
N LEU A 109 -6.62 4.36 7.10
CA LEU A 109 -6.25 3.08 6.52
C LEU A 109 -5.39 2.24 7.47
N TYR A 110 -4.37 2.85 8.09
CA TYR A 110 -3.54 2.17 9.09
C TYR A 110 -4.36 1.69 10.29
N GLN A 111 -5.25 2.54 10.83
CA GLN A 111 -6.09 2.17 11.97
C GLN A 111 -7.02 0.99 11.64
N ASP A 112 -7.65 1.00 10.47
CA ASP A 112 -8.57 -0.07 10.04
C ASP A 112 -7.84 -1.38 9.72
N VAL A 113 -6.58 -1.29 9.28
CA VAL A 113 -5.69 -2.45 9.08
C VAL A 113 -5.16 -3.02 10.41
N CYS A 114 -5.10 -2.22 11.47
CA CYS A 114 -4.61 -2.66 12.79
C CYS A 114 -5.71 -3.01 13.80
N ARG A 115 -6.96 -2.60 13.53
CA ARG A 115 -8.13 -2.93 14.34
C ARG A 115 -8.60 -4.36 14.15
#